data_AF-A0A5J6SP79-F1
#
_entry.id   AF-A0A5J6SP79-F1
#
_cell.length_a   1.000
_cell.length_b   1.000
_cell.length_c   1.000
_cell.angle_alpha   90.00
_cell.angle_beta   90.00
_cell.angle_gamma   90.00
#
_symmetry.space_group_name_H-M   'P 1'
#
loop_
_entity.id
_entity.type
_entity.pdbx_description
1 polymer ?
#
loop_
_entity_poly.entity_id
_entity_poly.type
_entity_poly.pdbx_seq_one_letter_code
_entity_poly.pdbx_strand_id
1 'polypeptide(L)' 'MVKSLKGQFILSCFTSSMFTIYIFMLFNTPIQIDNVQVNIWIFAALAAVFNLGVQSQRYFQSKKTAR' A
#
# COMPACT_ATOMS: atom_id res chain seq x y z
N MET A 1 -9.79 9.14 14.26
CA MET A 1 -8.56 9.29 13.45
C MET A 1 -8.69 8.74 12.02
N VAL A 2 -9.27 7.54 11.82
CA VAL A 2 -9.37 6.85 10.50
C VAL A 2 -10.44 7.42 9.53
N LYS A 3 -11.38 8.24 10.01
CA LYS A 3 -12.43 8.88 9.16
C LYS A 3 -11.95 10.08 8.35
N SER A 4 -10.81 10.68 8.70
CA SER A 4 -10.30 11.88 8.01
C SER A 4 -9.51 11.49 6.76
N LEU A 5 -9.67 12.23 5.67
CA LEU A 5 -8.96 12.03 4.40
C LEU A 5 -7.43 12.03 4.59
N LYS A 6 -6.92 12.89 5.47
CA LYS A 6 -5.50 12.89 5.89
C LYS A 6 -5.12 11.61 6.61
N GLY A 7 -5.97 11.13 7.52
CA GLY A 7 -5.76 9.90 8.27
C GLY A 7 -5.75 8.67 7.37
N GLN A 8 -6.64 8.61 6.38
CA GLN A 8 -6.69 7.52 5.40
C GLN A 8 -5.46 7.50 4.50
N PHE A 9 -4.97 8.67 4.09
CA PHE A 9 -3.74 8.78 3.30
C PHE A 9 -2.51 8.31 4.11
N ILE A 10 -2.35 8.80 5.34
CA ILE A 10 -1.24 8.39 6.22
C ILE A 10 -1.28 6.89 6.49
N LEU A 11 -2.47 6.35 6.79
CA LEU A 11 -2.65 4.91 7.00
C LEU A 11 -2.28 4.12 5.76
N SER A 12 -2.69 4.58 4.57
CA SER A 12 -2.36 3.92 3.29
C SER A 12 -0.85 3.94 2.99
N CYS A 13 -0.15 5.03 3.30
CA CYS A 13 1.31 5.09 3.22
C CYS A 13 1.95 4.08 4.18
N PHE A 14 1.51 4.05 5.44
CA PHE A 14 2.06 3.16 6.45
C PHE A 14 1.86 1.68 6.08
N THR A 15 0.65 1.30 5.66
CA THR A 15 0.36 -0.08 5.23
C THR A 15 1.16 -0.47 3.99
N SER A 16 1.33 0.44 3.02
CA SER A 16 2.11 0.15 1.81
C SER A 16 3.60 -0.04 2.11
N SER A 17 4.16 0.78 3.00
CA SER A 17 5.56 0.66 3.44
C SER A 17 5.80 -0.64 4.21
N MET A 18 4.94 -0.96 5.19
CA MET A 18 5.02 -2.21 5.95
C MET A 18 4.90 -3.44 5.05
N PHE A 19 3.98 -3.39 4.08
CA PHE A 19 3.78 -4.47 3.12
C PHE A 19 5.00 -4.68 2.21
N THR A 20 5.61 -3.60 1.73
CA THR A 20 6.85 -3.66 0.93
C THR A 20 8.01 -4.27 1.73
N ILE A 21 8.19 -3.84 2.99
CA ILE A 21 9.24 -4.38 3.87
C ILE A 21 9.02 -5.87 4.11
N TYR A 22 7.78 -6.28 4.38
CA TYR A 22 7.43 -7.68 4.60
C TYR A 22 7.75 -8.55 3.39
N ILE A 23 7.38 -8.09 2.18
CA ILE A 23 7.71 -8.78 0.93
C ILE A 23 9.23 -8.91 0.76
N PHE A 24 9.98 -7.83 1.00
CA PHE A 24 11.45 -7.87 0.93
C PHE A 24 12.05 -8.88 1.91
N MET A 25 11.56 -8.94 3.15
CA MET A 25 12.00 -9.94 4.13
C MET A 25 11.67 -11.36 3.67
N LEU A 26 10.47 -11.59 3.15
CA LEU A 26 10.04 -12.89 2.65
C LEU A 26 10.96 -13.39 1.52
N PHE A 27 11.27 -12.55 0.53
CA PHE A 27 12.17 -12.91 -0.57
C PHE A 27 13.64 -13.07 -0.15
N ASN A 28 14.05 -12.52 0.99
CA ASN A 28 15.41 -12.68 1.53
C ASN A 28 15.53 -13.86 2.51
N THR A 29 14.43 -14.48 2.93
CA THR A 29 14.49 -15.70 3.73
C THR A 29 14.76 -16.92 2.84
N PRO A 30 15.61 -17.87 3.28
CA PRO A 30 15.96 -19.07 2.52
C PRO A 30 14.81 -20.11 2.42
N ILE A 31 13.58 -19.68 2.64
CA ILE A 31 12.39 -20.52 2.56
C ILE A 31 12.05 -20.70 1.08
N GLN A 32 11.83 -21.94 0.63
CA GLN A 32 11.23 -22.19 -0.68
C GLN A 32 9.79 -21.64 -0.67
N ILE A 33 9.59 -20.49 -1.28
CA ILE A 33 8.27 -19.89 -1.47
C ILE A 33 7.65 -20.50 -2.72
N ASP A 34 6.43 -21.02 -2.60
CA ASP A 34 5.68 -21.53 -3.75
C ASP A 34 5.37 -20.39 -4.74
N ASN A 35 5.37 -20.71 -6.04
CA ASN A 35 5.00 -19.79 -7.11
C ASN A 35 3.60 -19.20 -6.90
N VAL A 36 2.68 -19.97 -6.33
CA VAL A 36 1.33 -19.49 -5.97
C VAL A 36 1.42 -18.37 -4.94
N GLN A 37 2.26 -18.54 -3.91
CA GLN A 37 2.45 -17.56 -2.86
C GLN A 37 3.11 -16.29 -3.41
N VAL A 38 4.13 -16.42 -4.28
CA VAL A 38 4.75 -15.27 -4.99
C VAL A 38 3.71 -14.47 -5.78
N ASN A 39 2.86 -15.14 -6.56
CA ASN A 39 1.82 -14.47 -7.37
C ASN A 39 0.79 -13.73 -6.50
N ILE A 40 0.42 -14.30 -5.35
CA ILE A 40 -0.47 -13.63 -4.38
C ILE A 40 0.19 -12.35 -3.84
N TRP A 41 1.48 -12.39 -3.49
CA TRP A 41 2.20 -11.21 -3.00
C TRP A 41 2.32 -10.11 -4.06
N ILE A 42 2.58 -10.48 -5.31
CA ILE A 42 2.61 -9.54 -6.44
C ILE A 42 1.24 -8.89 -6.65
N PHE A 43 0.16 -9.69 -6.62
CA PHE A 43 -1.20 -9.17 -6.77
C PHE A 43 -1.58 -8.22 -5.63
N ALA A 44 -1.28 -8.59 -4.40
CA ALA A 44 -1.52 -7.76 -3.23
C ALA A 44 -0.67 -6.48 -3.24
N ALA A 45 0.57 -6.51 -3.77
CA ALA A 45 1.40 -5.32 -3.96
C ALA A 45 0.79 -4.35 -4.97
N LEU A 46 0.32 -4.87 -6.11
CA LEU A 46 -0.39 -4.07 -7.12
C LEU A 46 -1.64 -3.41 -6.54
N ALA A 47 -2.46 -4.17 -5.79
CA ALA A 47 -3.65 -3.65 -5.14
C ALA A 47 -3.32 -2.55 -4.11
N ALA A 48 -2.26 -2.73 -3.31
CA ALA A 48 -1.82 -1.75 -2.32
C ALA A 48 -1.36 -0.43 -2.98
N VAL A 49 -0.52 -0.52 -4.01
CA VAL A 49 -0.02 0.66 -4.76
C VAL A 49 -1.16 1.39 -5.46
N PHE A 50 -2.09 0.65 -6.08
CA PHE A 50 -3.26 1.25 -6.72
C PHE A 50 -4.14 2.01 -5.71
N ASN A 51 -4.40 1.40 -4.54
CA ASN A 51 -5.22 2.02 -3.51
C ASN A 51 -4.54 3.28 -2.90
N LEU A 52 -3.22 3.24 -2.74
CA LEU A 52 -2.43 4.41 -2.35
C LEU A 52 -2.53 5.54 -3.40
N GLY A 53 -2.46 5.19 -4.69
CA GLY A 53 -2.66 6.12 -5.80
C GLY A 53 -4.02 6.82 -5.73
N VAL A 54 -5.11 6.07 -5.56
CA VAL A 54 -6.46 6.61 -5.43
C VAL A 54 -6.60 7.52 -4.20
N GLN A 55 -6.07 7.11 -3.05
CA GLN A 55 -6.07 7.92 -1.83
C GLN A 55 -5.27 9.22 -1.99
N SER A 56 -4.12 9.15 -2.66
CA SER A 56 -3.29 10.33 -2.95
C SER A 56 -4.04 11.33 -3.83
N GLN A 57 -4.70 10.87 -4.90
CA GLN A 57 -5.49 11.72 -5.79
C GLN A 57 -6.64 12.39 -5.04
N ARG A 58 -7.40 11.64 -4.23
CA ARG A 58 -8.47 12.18 -3.40
C ARG A 58 -7.94 13.24 -2.42
N TYR A 59 -6.78 12.99 -1.81
CA TYR A 59 -6.15 13.95 -0.91
C TYR A 59 -5.73 15.24 -1.62
N PHE A 60 -5.07 15.15 -2.78
CA PHE A 60 -4.68 16.33 -3.55
C PHE A 60 -5.87 17.11 -4.10
N GLN A 61 -6.93 16.42 -4.55
CA GLN A 61 -8.18 17.06 -4.98
C GLN A 61 -8.85 17.80 -3.81
N SER A 62 -8.93 17.19 -2.63
CA SER A 62 -9.52 17.84 -1.44
C SER A 62 -8.79 19.13 -1.05
N LYS A 63 -7.48 19.22 -1.29
CA LYS A 63 -6.70 20.45 -1.09
C LYS A 63 -6.84 21.48 -2.20
N LYS A 64 -7.10 21.06 -3.45
CA LYS A 64 -7.36 21.98 -4.56
C LYS A 64 -8.73 22.65 -4.43
N THR A 65 -9.75 21.97 -3.93
CA THR A 65 -11.10 22.52 -3.72
C THR A 65 -11.19 23.48 -2.52
N ALA A 66 -10.22 23.43 -1.59
CA ALA A 66 -10.19 24.28 -0.41
C ALA A 66 -9.36 25.58 -0.58
N ARG A 67 -8.86 25.87 -1.79
CA ARG A 67 -8.23 27.14 -2.19
C ARG A 67 -9.16 27.88 -3.12
#